data_AF-A0A7C1VLN5-F1
#
_entry.id   AF-A0A7C1VLN5-F1
#
_cell.length_a   1.000
_cell.length_b   1.000
_cell.length_c   1.000
_cell.angle_alpha   90.00
_cell.angle_beta   90.00
_cell.angle_gamma   90.00
#
_symmetry.space_group_name_H-M   'P 1'
#
loop_
_entity.id
_entity.type
_entity.pdbx_description
1 polymer ?
#
loop_
_entity_poly.entity_id
_entity_poly.type
_entity_poly.pdbx_seq_one_letter_code
_entity_poly.pdbx_strand_id
1 'polypeptide(L)'
;MDAFVDNLDLEGLGFKHTKLKSTGRPPYNPADLLKLYIYGYLNRIRSSRCLEKECKRNIELMWLLKKLAPDFKTIADFRKDNKEAIKKVCRDFILLCKKLDLFSGELVAIDGSKFKAVNSKKRNFNQQKLKRKIKEIEEKIEDYFKDLEENDVKESNVSSPTAED
;
A
#
# COMPACT_ATOMS: atom_id res chain seq x y z
N MET A 1 2.31 12.73 -5.23
CA MET A 1 1.77 11.83 -4.19
C MET A 1 0.63 12.49 -3.43
N ASP A 2 0.86 13.66 -2.84
CA ASP A 2 -0.17 14.46 -2.16
C ASP A 2 -1.42 14.67 -3.03
N ALA A 3 -1.23 15.26 -4.21
CA ALA A 3 -2.28 15.44 -5.21
C ALA A 3 -2.97 14.14 -5.66
N PHE A 4 -2.31 12.99 -5.61
CA PHE A 4 -2.96 11.72 -5.94
C PHE A 4 -3.93 11.32 -4.84
N VAL A 5 -3.47 11.33 -3.58
CA VAL A 5 -4.29 10.96 -2.42
C VAL A 5 -5.46 11.92 -2.23
N ASP A 6 -5.26 13.22 -2.46
CA ASP A 6 -6.30 14.24 -2.29
C ASP A 6 -7.45 14.12 -3.31
N ASN A 7 -7.22 13.43 -4.44
CA ASN A 7 -8.24 13.18 -5.45
C ASN A 7 -8.94 11.80 -5.29
N LEU A 8 -8.61 11.03 -4.25
CA LEU A 8 -9.25 9.74 -4.00
C LEU A 8 -10.57 9.92 -3.23
N ASP A 9 -11.60 9.20 -3.66
CA ASP A 9 -12.80 8.98 -2.85
C ASP A 9 -12.50 7.92 -1.78
N LEU A 10 -11.91 8.36 -0.66
CA LEU A 10 -11.54 7.48 0.44
C LEU A 10 -12.75 6.76 1.06
N GLU A 11 -13.92 7.39 1.05
CA GLU A 11 -15.15 6.76 1.54
C GLU A 11 -15.59 5.62 0.61
N GLY A 12 -15.69 5.89 -0.70
CA GLY A 12 -16.04 4.87 -1.69
C GLY A 12 -15.04 3.72 -1.76
N LEU A 13 -13.77 3.98 -1.44
CA LEU A 13 -12.72 2.96 -1.35
C LEU A 13 -12.85 2.07 -0.09
N GLY A 14 -13.59 2.54 0.92
CA GLY A 14 -13.86 1.82 2.17
C GLY A 14 -12.85 2.10 3.28
N PHE A 15 -12.20 3.26 3.28
CA PHE A 15 -11.37 3.67 4.42
C PHE A 15 -12.24 3.93 5.66
N LYS A 16 -11.80 3.43 6.81
CA LYS A 16 -12.40 3.77 8.10
C LYS A 16 -12.07 5.22 8.46
N HIS A 17 -12.89 5.81 9.34
CA HIS A 17 -12.70 7.16 9.89
C HIS A 17 -12.77 8.32 8.87
N THR A 18 -13.37 8.09 7.70
CA THR A 18 -13.69 9.14 6.72
C THR A 18 -14.79 10.09 7.20
N LYS A 19 -15.78 9.56 7.93
CA LYS A 19 -16.81 10.34 8.61
C LYS A 19 -16.48 10.52 10.08
N LEU A 20 -16.36 11.78 10.50
CA LEU A 20 -16.14 12.13 11.90
C LEU A 20 -17.39 11.88 12.72
N LYS A 21 -17.20 11.42 13.96
CA LYS A 21 -18.28 11.35 14.95
C LYS A 21 -18.57 12.76 15.47
N SER A 22 -19.81 13.01 15.89
CA SER A 22 -20.22 14.29 16.48
C SER A 22 -19.58 14.58 17.84
N THR A 23 -19.07 13.55 18.52
CA THR A 23 -18.48 13.66 19.85
C THR A 23 -17.16 12.90 19.96
N GLY A 24 -16.30 13.34 20.89
CA GLY A 24 -14.99 12.76 21.17
C GLY A 24 -13.84 13.42 20.41
N ARG A 25 -12.60 12.98 20.68
CA ARG A 25 -11.42 13.43 19.94
C ARG A 25 -11.49 12.87 18.50
N PRO A 26 -11.37 13.71 17.47
CA PRO A 26 -11.38 13.22 16.09
C PRO A 26 -10.17 12.31 15.85
N PRO A 27 -10.33 11.19 15.13
CA PRO A 27 -9.21 10.39 14.68
C PRO A 27 -8.37 11.18 13.66
N TYR A 28 -7.17 10.67 13.36
CA TYR A 28 -6.40 11.18 12.22
C TYR A 28 -7.21 11.03 10.92
N ASN A 29 -7.03 11.99 10.00
CA ASN A 29 -7.61 11.87 8.67
C ASN A 29 -6.97 10.67 7.95
N PRO A 30 -7.75 9.73 7.39
CA PRO A 30 -7.21 8.58 6.66
C PRO A 30 -6.33 9.00 5.47
N ALA A 31 -6.53 10.18 4.88
CA ALA A 31 -5.67 10.72 3.84
C ALA A 31 -4.23 10.95 4.32
N ASP A 32 -4.06 11.52 5.52
CA ASP A 32 -2.73 11.82 6.08
C ASP A 32 -1.98 10.52 6.41
N LEU A 33 -2.69 9.53 6.98
CA LEU A 33 -2.11 8.21 7.27
C LEU A 33 -1.80 7.42 5.99
N LEU A 34 -2.64 7.53 4.95
CA LEU A 34 -2.37 6.93 3.65
C LEU A 34 -1.13 7.57 3.00
N LYS A 35 -0.97 8.89 3.11
CA LYS A 35 0.24 9.59 2.66
C LYS A 35 1.47 9.04 3.39
N LEU A 36 1.43 8.96 4.72
CA LEU A 36 2.54 8.36 5.47
C LEU A 36 2.87 6.94 5.00
N TYR A 37 1.85 6.11 4.75
CA TYR A 37 2.04 4.73 4.32
C TYR A 37 2.67 4.62 2.93
N ILE A 38 2.21 5.42 1.96
CA ILE A 38 2.80 5.46 0.62
C ILE A 38 4.25 5.98 0.68
N TYR A 39 4.52 7.02 1.49
CA TYR A 39 5.88 7.50 1.70
C TYR A 39 6.79 6.40 2.23
N GLY A 40 6.33 5.69 3.26
CA GLY A 40 7.06 4.55 3.84
C GLY A 40 7.37 3.48 2.81
N TYR A 41 6.39 3.12 1.99
CA TYR A 41 6.57 2.14 0.91
C TYR A 41 7.64 2.58 -0.10
N LEU A 42 7.55 3.82 -0.60
CA LEU A 42 8.50 4.36 -1.58
C LEU A 42 9.93 4.44 -1.02
N ASN A 43 10.07 4.76 0.26
CA ASN A 43 11.35 4.86 0.95
C ASN A 43 11.80 3.55 1.63
N ARG A 44 11.09 2.44 1.38
CA ARG A 44 11.36 1.10 1.95
C ARG A 44 11.34 1.04 3.49
N ILE A 45 10.63 1.96 4.13
CA ILE A 45 10.42 2.02 5.58
C ILE A 45 9.15 1.25 5.92
N ARG A 46 9.32 -0.02 6.33
CA ARG A 46 8.21 -0.96 6.56
C ARG A 46 7.72 -0.97 8.02
N SER A 47 8.64 -0.74 8.95
CA SER A 47 8.39 -0.73 10.39
C SER A 47 7.53 0.46 10.78
N SER A 48 6.46 0.20 11.53
CA SER A 48 5.59 1.25 12.06
C SER A 48 6.32 2.11 13.11
N ARG A 49 7.22 1.52 13.90
CA ARG A 49 8.11 2.26 14.81
C ARG A 49 9.13 3.13 14.06
N CYS A 50 9.69 2.64 12.96
CA CYS A 50 10.56 3.47 12.13
C CYS A 50 9.77 4.63 11.51
N LEU A 51 8.56 4.40 11.01
CA LEU A 51 7.71 5.47 10.48
C LEU A 51 7.39 6.52 11.55
N GLU A 52 7.06 6.12 12.79
CA GLU A 52 6.87 7.05 13.89
C GLU A 52 8.12 7.92 14.14
N LYS A 53 9.32 7.30 14.19
CA LYS A 53 10.59 8.02 14.36
C LYS A 53 10.83 8.99 13.22
N GLU A 54 10.57 8.58 11.98
CA GLU A 54 10.71 9.41 10.79
C GLU A 54 9.78 10.63 10.83
N CYS A 55 8.53 10.48 11.30
CA CYS A 55 7.59 11.61 11.42
C CYS A 55 8.11 12.74 12.32
N LYS A 56 9.03 12.42 13.26
CA LYS A 56 9.59 13.38 14.22
C LYS A 56 10.91 14.02 13.75
N ARG A 57 11.65 13.38 12.84
CA ARG A 57 13.01 13.81 12.44
C ARG A 57 13.16 14.20 10.98
N ASN A 58 12.30 13.67 10.10
CA ASN A 58 12.42 13.83 8.66
C ASN A 58 11.58 15.02 8.20
N ILE A 59 12.25 16.03 7.66
CA ILE A 59 11.60 17.29 7.27
C ILE A 59 10.56 17.10 6.16
N GLU A 60 10.73 16.10 5.29
CA GLU A 60 9.78 15.76 4.24
C GLU A 60 8.46 15.26 4.82
N LEU A 61 8.53 14.38 5.83
CA LEU A 61 7.35 13.88 6.52
C LEU A 61 6.70 14.96 7.39
N MET A 62 7.49 15.80 8.06
CA MET A 62 6.95 16.92 8.82
C MET A 62 6.17 17.88 7.91
N TRP A 63 6.63 18.09 6.68
CA TRP A 63 5.92 18.89 5.69
C TRP A 63 4.67 18.15 5.15
N LEU A 64 4.84 16.91 4.71
CA LEU A 64 3.77 16.07 4.13
C LEU A 64 2.58 15.88 5.10
N LEU A 65 2.89 15.66 6.37
CA LEU A 65 1.89 15.42 7.42
C LEU A 65 1.51 16.68 8.20
N LYS A 66 1.95 17.87 7.78
CA LYS A 66 1.66 19.14 8.48
C LYS A 66 2.02 19.07 9.98
N LYS A 67 3.17 18.46 10.29
CA LYS A 67 3.72 18.20 11.62
C LYS A 67 2.91 17.22 12.50
N LEU A 68 1.97 16.47 11.93
CA LEU A 68 1.37 15.33 12.64
C LEU A 68 2.42 14.24 12.86
N ALA A 69 2.44 13.66 14.06
CA ALA A 69 3.34 12.58 14.45
C ALA A 69 2.53 11.42 15.05
N PRO A 70 1.83 10.63 14.22
CA PRO A 70 1.09 9.46 14.69
C PRO A 70 2.05 8.45 15.33
N ASP A 71 1.61 7.81 16.41
CA ASP A 71 2.39 6.77 17.08
C ASP A 71 2.40 5.47 16.26
N PHE A 72 3.35 4.57 16.56
CA PHE A 72 3.45 3.32 15.82
C PHE A 72 2.17 2.47 15.89
N LYS A 73 1.39 2.56 16.98
CA LYS A 73 0.13 1.83 17.15
C LYS A 73 -0.92 2.34 16.16
N THR A 74 -1.11 3.65 16.06
CA THR A 74 -2.00 4.29 15.10
C THR A 74 -1.64 3.88 13.67
N ILE A 75 -0.35 3.85 13.34
CA ILE A 75 0.14 3.47 12.00
C ILE A 75 -0.16 1.99 11.71
N ALA A 76 0.11 1.10 12.67
CA ALA A 76 -0.14 -0.34 12.53
C ALA A 76 -1.65 -0.64 12.45
N ASP A 77 -2.47 -0.01 13.30
CA ASP A 77 -3.92 -0.16 13.31
C ASP A 77 -4.52 0.34 11.99
N PHE A 78 -4.06 1.48 11.47
CA PHE A 78 -4.49 1.98 10.17
C PHE A 78 -4.23 0.97 9.04
N ARG A 79 -3.05 0.35 9.02
CA ARG A 79 -2.68 -0.66 8.03
C ARG A 79 -3.59 -1.89 8.14
N LYS A 80 -3.76 -2.40 9.35
CA LYS A 80 -4.60 -3.57 9.65
C LYS A 80 -6.07 -3.34 9.28
N ASP A 81 -6.60 -2.18 9.64
CA ASP A 81 -8.01 -1.86 9.46
C ASP A 81 -8.39 -1.53 8.02
N ASN A 82 -7.44 -1.08 7.20
CA ASN A 82 -7.69 -0.57 5.85
C ASN A 82 -6.98 -1.38 4.74
N LYS A 83 -6.53 -2.61 5.03
CA LYS A 83 -5.80 -3.48 4.08
C LYS A 83 -6.46 -3.58 2.71
N GLU A 84 -7.76 -3.86 2.66
CA GLU A 84 -8.50 -3.98 1.40
C GLU A 84 -8.65 -2.64 0.68
N ALA A 85 -8.83 -1.53 1.41
CA ALA A 85 -8.88 -0.20 0.82
C ALA A 85 -7.52 0.19 0.22
N ILE A 86 -6.41 -0.13 0.91
CA ILE A 86 -5.04 0.09 0.41
C ILE A 86 -4.79 -0.72 -0.88
N LYS A 87 -5.23 -1.98 -0.95
CA LYS A 87 -5.14 -2.79 -2.19
C LYS A 87 -5.87 -2.12 -3.35
N LYS A 88 -7.07 -1.56 -3.11
CA LYS A 88 -7.83 -0.82 -4.13
C LYS A 88 -7.11 0.46 -4.57
N VAL A 89 -6.53 1.22 -3.63
CA VAL A 89 -5.73 2.41 -3.96
C VAL A 89 -4.56 2.06 -4.87
N CYS A 90 -3.83 0.98 -4.57
CA CYS A 90 -2.75 0.52 -5.44
C CYS A 90 -3.23 0.17 -6.85
N ARG A 91 -4.39 -0.51 -6.95
CA ARG A 91 -5.02 -0.81 -8.24
C ARG A 91 -5.36 0.47 -9.01
N ASP A 92 -5.98 1.44 -8.35
CA ASP A 92 -6.39 2.70 -8.98
C ASP A 92 -5.19 3.54 -9.41
N PHE A 93 -4.10 3.53 -8.62
CA PHE A 93 -2.84 4.15 -9.01
C PHE A 93 -2.27 3.53 -10.29
N ILE A 94 -2.24 2.19 -10.38
CA ILE A 94 -1.78 1.49 -11.59
C ILE A 94 -2.68 1.83 -12.79
N LEU A 95 -4.01 1.85 -12.60
CA LEU A 95 -4.94 2.22 -13.65
C LEU A 95 -4.78 3.68 -14.10
N LEU A 96 -4.51 4.59 -13.16
CA LEU A 96 -4.21 6.00 -13.47
C LEU A 96 -2.93 6.10 -14.30
N CYS A 97 -1.85 5.47 -13.88
CA CYS A 97 -0.59 5.46 -14.61
C CYS A 97 -0.75 4.86 -16.03
N LYS A 98 -1.59 3.84 -16.18
CA LYS A 98 -1.96 3.29 -17.49
C LYS A 98 -2.73 4.30 -18.34
N LYS A 99 -3.68 5.05 -17.76
CA LYS A 99 -4.44 6.10 -18.47
C LYS A 99 -3.57 7.28 -18.90
N LEU A 100 -2.53 7.57 -18.13
CA LEU A 100 -1.56 8.62 -18.41
C LEU A 100 -0.41 8.16 -19.32
N ASP A 101 -0.49 6.94 -19.85
CA ASP A 101 0.54 6.31 -20.70
C ASP A 101 1.95 6.33 -20.08
N LEU A 102 2.05 6.33 -18.75
CA LEU A 102 3.34 6.31 -18.02
C LEU A 102 4.06 4.97 -18.13
N PHE A 103 3.34 3.91 -18.48
CA PHE A 103 3.91 2.66 -18.94
C PHE A 103 3.09 2.11 -20.11
N SER A 104 3.74 1.91 -21.25
CA SER A 104 3.16 1.26 -22.41
C SER A 104 3.37 -0.25 -22.33
N GLY A 105 2.33 -1.03 -22.60
CA GLY A 105 2.50 -2.42 -23.00
C GLY A 105 2.58 -2.48 -24.51
N GLU A 106 3.67 -3.02 -25.08
CA GLU A 106 3.65 -3.43 -26.49
C GLU A 106 2.68 -4.61 -26.63
N LEU A 107 1.44 -4.33 -27.04
CA LEU A 107 0.47 -5.37 -27.35
C LEU A 107 0.81 -5.94 -28.73
N VAL A 108 1.63 -6.99 -28.75
CA VAL A 108 1.89 -7.74 -29.98
C VAL A 108 0.85 -8.86 -30.11
N ALA A 109 -0.20 -8.61 -30.88
CA ALA A 109 -1.17 -9.65 -31.27
C ALA A 109 -0.62 -10.38 -32.52
N ILE A 110 -0.21 -11.64 -32.35
CA ILE A 110 0.19 -12.50 -33.47
C ILE A 110 -0.96 -13.46 -33.72
N ASP A 111 -1.69 -13.27 -34.83
CA ASP A 111 -2.58 -14.30 -35.36
C ASP A 111 -1.72 -15.37 -36.04
N GLY A 112 -1.43 -16.44 -35.29
CA GLY A 112 -0.48 -17.47 -35.70
C GLY A 112 -1.13 -18.84 -35.74
N SER A 113 -1.16 -19.45 -36.93
CA SER A 113 -1.28 -20.91 -37.05
C SER A 113 -0.11 -21.58 -36.30
N LYS A 114 -0.38 -22.66 -35.57
CA LYS A 114 0.65 -23.35 -34.77
C LYS A 114 1.64 -24.11 -35.65
N PHE A 115 2.70 -23.45 -36.10
CA PHE A 115 3.85 -24.11 -36.74
C PHE A 115 4.84 -24.60 -35.68
N LYS A 116 5.56 -25.69 -35.97
CA LYS A 116 6.72 -26.14 -35.16
C LYS A 116 7.85 -25.10 -35.30
N ALA A 117 7.75 -24.00 -34.56
CA ALA A 117 8.82 -23.05 -34.34
C ALA A 117 9.35 -23.20 -32.90
N VAL A 118 10.60 -22.81 -32.67
CA VAL A 118 11.26 -22.81 -31.34
C VAL A 118 10.66 -21.69 -30.48
N ASN A 119 9.38 -21.79 -30.16
CA ASN A 119 8.72 -20.88 -29.24
C ASN A 119 8.89 -21.42 -27.82
N SER A 120 9.52 -20.65 -26.93
CA SER A 120 9.62 -20.99 -25.52
C SER A 120 8.21 -21.14 -24.95
N LYS A 121 7.84 -22.35 -24.52
CA LYS A 121 6.54 -22.65 -23.89
C LYS A 121 6.19 -21.69 -22.73
N LYS A 122 7.21 -21.07 -22.13
CA LYS A 122 7.10 -20.07 -21.05
C LYS A 122 6.68 -18.67 -21.52
N ARG A 123 6.89 -18.32 -22.80
CA ARG A 123 6.53 -17.01 -23.37
C ARG A 123 5.16 -17.00 -24.07
N ASN A 124 4.52 -18.15 -24.23
CA ASN A 124 3.13 -18.23 -24.70
C ASN A 124 2.16 -18.04 -23.53
N PHE A 125 1.26 -17.06 -23.64
CA PHE A 125 0.18 -16.82 -22.69
C PHE A 125 -1.15 -17.27 -23.30
N ASN A 126 -1.94 -17.98 -22.50
CA ASN A 126 -3.33 -18.29 -22.79
C ASN A 126 -4.19 -17.84 -21.59
N GLN A 127 -5.51 -17.84 -21.76
CA GLN A 127 -6.41 -17.37 -20.71
C GLN A 127 -6.20 -18.09 -19.37
N GLN A 128 -5.93 -19.39 -19.38
CA GLN A 128 -5.66 -20.18 -18.17
C GLN A 128 -4.36 -19.76 -17.47
N LYS A 129 -3.28 -19.54 -18.23
CA LYS A 129 -1.99 -19.06 -17.71
C LYS A 129 -2.10 -17.65 -17.14
N LEU A 130 -2.88 -16.77 -17.78
CA LEU A 130 -3.15 -15.43 -17.26
C LEU A 130 -3.92 -15.49 -15.93
N LYS A 131 -4.98 -16.29 -15.85
CA LYS A 131 -5.71 -16.53 -14.59
C LYS A 131 -4.80 -17.03 -13.48
N ARG A 132 -3.91 -17.99 -13.78
CA ARG A 132 -2.92 -18.50 -12.82
C ARG A 132 -1.95 -17.42 -12.37
N LYS A 133 -1.43 -16.60 -13.29
CA LYS A 133 -0.53 -15.48 -12.94
C LYS A 133 -1.20 -14.43 -12.05
N ILE A 134 -2.46 -14.09 -12.33
CA ILE A 134 -3.22 -13.15 -11.49
C ILE A 134 -3.31 -13.71 -10.06
N LYS A 135 -3.67 -14.98 -9.92
CA LYS A 135 -3.72 -15.66 -8.62
C LYS A 135 -2.37 -15.66 -7.89
N GLU A 136 -1.28 -16.00 -8.59
CA GLU A 136 0.07 -15.98 -8.00
C GLU A 136 0.50 -14.57 -7.54
N ILE A 137 0.06 -13.52 -8.23
CA ILE A 137 0.31 -12.12 -7.83
C ILE A 137 -0.54 -11.76 -6.59
N GLU A 138 -1.81 -12.16 -6.57
CA GLU A 138 -2.70 -11.94 -5.42
C GLU A 138 -2.16 -12.63 -4.16
N GLU A 139 -1.67 -13.87 -4.27
CA GLU A 139 -1.02 -14.60 -3.17
C GLU A 139 0.21 -13.84 -2.64
N LYS A 140 1.08 -13.33 -3.53
CA LYS A 140 2.25 -12.53 -3.13
C LYS A 140 1.88 -11.22 -2.44
N ILE A 141 0.82 -10.55 -2.90
CA ILE A 141 0.32 -9.34 -2.24
C ILE A 141 -0.13 -9.68 -0.82
N GLU A 142 -0.85 -10.79 -0.67
CA GLU A 142 -1.36 -11.22 0.63
C GLU A 142 -0.22 -11.60 1.58
N ASP A 143 0.78 -12.34 1.10
CA ASP A 143 1.97 -12.70 1.89
C ASP A 143 2.76 -11.45 2.29
N TYR A 144 2.90 -10.46 1.39
CA TYR A 144 3.53 -9.19 1.74
C TYR A 144 2.81 -8.46 2.88
N PHE A 145 1.47 -8.46 2.90
CA PHE A 145 0.73 -7.87 4.01
C PHE A 145 0.87 -8.67 5.30
N LYS A 146 0.92 -10.01 5.24
CA LYS A 146 1.20 -10.84 6.42
C LYS A 146 2.57 -10.53 7.02
N ASP A 147 3.61 -10.40 6.19
CA ASP A 147 4.96 -10.03 6.66
C ASP A 147 4.94 -8.68 7.41
N LEU A 148 4.16 -7.71 6.91
CA LEU A 148 3.99 -6.42 7.57
C LEU A 148 3.27 -6.55 8.91
N GLU A 149 2.16 -7.29 8.95
CA GLU A 149 1.40 -7.55 10.19
C GLU A 149 2.25 -8.28 11.24
N GLU A 150 3.02 -9.29 10.84
CA GLU A 150 3.94 -10.01 11.74
C GLU A 150 5.01 -9.09 12.32
N ASN A 151 5.56 -8.18 11.50
CA ASN A 151 6.52 -7.19 11.98
C ASN A 151 5.87 -6.23 12.99
N ASP A 152 4.65 -5.75 12.72
CA ASP A 152 3.93 -4.87 13.64
C ASP A 152 3.61 -5.59 14.97
N VAL A 153 3.24 -6.89 14.92
CA VAL A 153 3.02 -7.71 16.13
C VAL A 153 4.32 -7.89 16.92
N LYS A 154 5.43 -8.25 16.26
CA LYS A 154 6.74 -8.36 16.90
C LYS A 154 7.15 -7.04 17.58
N GLU A 155 6.93 -5.91 16.93
CA GLU A 155 7.22 -4.58 17.48
C GLU A 155 6.35 -4.23 18.69
N SER A 156 5.11 -4.72 18.74
CA SER A 156 4.18 -4.47 19.86
C SER A 156 4.57 -5.24 21.13
N ASN A 157 5.06 -6.47 20.98
CA ASN A 157 5.48 -7.34 22.08
C ASN A 157 6.79 -6.92 22.78
N VAL A 158 7.58 -6.03 22.16
CA VAL A 158 8.87 -5.55 22.71
C VAL A 158 8.67 -4.29 23.58
N SER A 159 7.61 -4.22 24.39
CA SER A 159 7.35 -3.01 25.19
C SER A 159 8.38 -2.82 26.31
N SER A 160 9.22 -1.79 26.11
CA SER A 160 9.85 -0.81 27.04
C SER A 160 10.61 -1.32 28.29
N PRO A 161 11.84 -0.82 28.57
CA PRO A 161 12.44 -0.98 29.90
C PRO A 161 11.49 -0.35 30.92
N THR A 162 11.27 -1.05 32.03
CA THR A 162 10.67 -0.50 33.24
C THR A 162 11.53 0.67 33.73
N ALA A 163 10.91 1.67 34.37
CA ALA A 163 11.60 2.87 34.86
C ALA A 163 12.59 2.62 36.04
N GLU A 164 13.12 1.41 36.16
CA GLU A 164 14.08 0.98 37.19
C GLU A 164 15.47 0.62 36.64
N ASP A 165 15.76 0.90 35.36
CA ASP A 165 17.11 0.81 34.77
C ASP A 165 17.66 2.18 34.35
#